data_AF-A0A954L0N2-F1
#
_entry.id   AF-A0A954L0N2-F1
#
_cell.length_a   1.000
_cell.length_b   1.000
_cell.length_c   1.000
_cell.angle_alpha   90.00
_cell.angle_beta   90.00
_cell.angle_gamma   90.00
#
_symmetry.space_group_name_H-M   'P 1'
#
loop_
_entity.id
_entity.type
_entity.pdbx_description
1 polymer ?
#
loop_
_entity_poly.entity_id
_entity_poly.type
_entity_poly.pdbx_seq_one_letter_code
_entity_poly.pdbx_strand_id
1 'polypeptide(L)' 'MLKRRKVLLHILRDANRPVSHIELVKAAFLLREESVLANEPSFYDFVPYKFGPFSFALYRELSALVRDGYVVDDDRSI' A
#
# COMPACT_ATOMS: atom_id res chain seq x y z
N MET A 1 -3.61 12.07 8.03
CA MET A 1 -4.59 11.35 7.19
C MET A 1 -4.46 11.62 5.69
N LEU A 2 -4.31 12.86 5.20
CA LEU A 2 -4.19 13.17 3.75
C LEU A 2 -2.82 12.86 3.10
N LYS A 3 -1.74 12.69 3.87
CA LYS A 3 -0.39 12.41 3.32
C LYS A 3 -0.25 10.99 2.76
N ARG A 4 -0.68 9.97 3.53
CA ARG A 4 -0.56 8.54 3.17
C ARG A 4 -1.27 8.19 1.86
N ARG A 5 -2.54 8.55 1.74
CA ARG A 5 -3.32 8.29 0.51
C ARG A 5 -2.74 8.98 -0.72
N LYS A 6 -2.14 10.18 -0.58
CA LYS A 6 -1.43 10.85 -1.69
C LYS A 6 -0.21 10.07 -2.15
N VAL A 7 0.54 9.45 -1.23
CA VAL A 7 1.67 8.58 -1.58
C VAL A 7 1.18 7.39 -2.40
N LEU A 8 0.11 6.70 -1.97
CA LEU A 8 -0.46 5.58 -2.74
C LEU A 8 -0.91 6.01 -4.14
N LEU A 9 -1.60 7.14 -4.26
CA LEU A 9 -2.02 7.66 -5.56
C LEU A 9 -0.83 8.06 -6.45
N HIS A 10 0.28 8.52 -5.85
CA HIS A 10 1.51 8.81 -6.59
C HIS A 10 2.13 7.53 -7.16
N ILE A 11 2.24 6.47 -6.35
CA ILE A 11 2.71 5.16 -6.81
C ILE A 11 1.86 4.65 -7.99
N LEU A 12 0.54 4.73 -7.87
CA LEU A 12 -0.38 4.29 -8.93
C LEU A 12 -0.22 5.11 -10.21
N ARG A 13 -0.08 6.43 -10.07
CA ARG A 13 0.17 7.34 -11.19
C ARG A 13 1.48 7.00 -11.90
N ASP A 14 2.55 6.81 -11.13
CA ASP A 14 3.89 6.56 -11.67
C ASP A 14 3.99 5.18 -12.32
N ALA A 15 3.28 4.18 -11.79
CA ALA A 15 3.19 2.87 -12.40
C ALA A 15 2.58 2.91 -13.82
N ASN A 16 1.63 3.84 -14.06
CA ASN A 16 0.95 4.05 -15.34
C ASN A 16 0.39 2.75 -15.96
N ARG A 17 -0.05 1.84 -15.11
CA ARG A 17 -0.65 0.55 -15.45
C ARG A 17 -1.53 0.07 -14.29
N PRO A 18 -2.38 -0.94 -14.49
CA PRO A 18 -3.03 -1.61 -13.37
C PRO A 18 -2.00 -2.16 -12.39
N VAL A 19 -2.18 -1.85 -11.11
CA VAL A 19 -1.35 -2.32 -10.00
C VAL A 19 -2.20 -3.25 -9.15
N SER A 20 -1.65 -4.42 -8.85
CA SER A 20 -2.29 -5.39 -7.96
C SER A 20 -2.22 -4.94 -6.50
N HIS A 21 -3.10 -5.51 -5.68
CA HIS A 21 -3.06 -5.38 -4.23
C HIS A 21 -1.65 -5.67 -3.66
N ILE A 22 -1.04 -6.80 -4.03
CA ILE A 22 0.25 -7.23 -3.49
C ILE A 22 1.38 -6.28 -3.89
N GLU A 23 1.39 -5.80 -5.14
CA GLU A 23 2.41 -4.85 -5.59
C GLU A 23 2.37 -3.54 -4.79
N LEU A 24 1.17 -3.03 -4.50
CA LEU A 24 1.03 -1.79 -3.74
C LEU A 24 1.43 -1.96 -2.27
N VAL A 25 1.16 -3.13 -1.66
CA VAL A 25 1.67 -3.48 -0.32
C VAL A 25 3.20 -3.49 -0.29
N LYS A 26 3.83 -4.18 -1.25
CA LYS A 26 5.29 -4.26 -1.33
C LYS A 26 5.93 -2.89 -1.57
N ALA A 27 5.37 -2.08 -2.46
CA ALA A 27 5.86 -0.72 -2.71
C ALA A 27 5.78 0.15 -1.45
N ALA A 28 4.64 0.11 -0.73
CA ALA A 28 4.48 0.86 0.51
C ALA A 28 5.42 0.37 1.63
N PHE A 29 5.69 -0.94 1.70
CA PHE A 29 6.66 -1.51 2.62
C PHE A 29 8.08 -1.03 2.31
N LEU A 30 8.53 -1.12 1.05
CA LEU A 30 9.85 -0.62 0.66
C LEU A 30 10.01 0.88 0.91
N LEU A 31 8.95 1.67 0.66
CA LEU A 31 8.97 3.09 1.02
C LEU A 31 9.13 3.33 2.52
N ARG A 32 8.55 2.48 3.37
CA ARG A 32 8.75 2.56 4.82
C ARG A 32 10.18 2.21 5.22
N GLU A 33 10.77 1.19 4.61
CA GLU A 33 12.09 0.69 5.02
C GLU A 33 13.26 1.48 4.40
N GLU A 34 13.12 1.96 3.17
CA GLU A 34 14.24 2.41 2.33
C GLU A 34 14.18 3.89 1.93
N SER A 35 13.25 4.68 2.50
CA SER A 35 13.09 6.10 2.14
C SER A 35 13.01 7.04 3.34
N VAL A 36 12.91 8.35 3.06
CA VAL A 36 12.66 9.38 4.09
C VAL A 36 11.39 9.14 4.91
N LEU A 37 10.46 8.31 4.43
CA LEU A 37 9.24 7.93 5.15
C LEU A 37 9.49 6.93 6.29
N ALA A 38 10.70 6.38 6.42
CA ALA A 38 11.12 5.57 7.57
C ALA A 38 10.97 6.32 8.90
N ASN A 39 11.24 7.62 8.89
CA ASN A 39 11.16 8.47 10.08
C ASN A 39 9.81 9.18 10.24
N GLU A 40 8.86 8.98 9.31
CA GLU A 40 7.54 9.59 9.39
C GLU A 40 6.61 8.73 10.25
N PRO A 41 6.24 9.14 11.49
CA PRO A 41 5.47 8.29 12.41
C PRO A 41 4.03 8.10 11.94
N SER A 42 3.54 9.00 11.08
CA SER A 42 2.19 8.94 10.54
C SER A 42 2.07 8.10 9.27
N PHE A 43 3.16 7.48 8.80
CA PHE A 43 3.12 6.58 7.64
C PHE A 43 2.50 5.22 8.01
N TYR A 44 2.75 4.18 7.22
CA TYR A 44 2.28 2.83 7.50
C TYR A 44 3.30 2.08 8.36
N ASP A 45 2.82 1.52 9.46
CA ASP A 45 3.59 0.55 10.25
C ASP A 45 3.28 -0.85 9.76
N PHE A 46 4.33 -1.67 9.63
CA PHE A 46 4.24 -3.03 9.16
C PHE A 46 4.64 -4.01 10.26
N VAL A 47 3.95 -5.14 10.29
CA VAL A 47 4.30 -6.28 11.12
C VAL A 47 4.41 -7.53 10.24
N PRO A 48 5.27 -8.49 10.59
CA PRO A 48 5.26 -9.80 9.93
C PRO A 48 3.89 -10.46 10.10
N TYR A 49 3.26 -10.91 9.01
CA TYR A 49 1.98 -11.59 9.04
C TYR A 49 1.85 -12.58 7.89
N LYS A 50 1.66 -13.86 8.21
CA LYS A 50 1.57 -14.98 7.25
C LYS A 50 2.73 -14.94 6.24
N PHE A 51 2.47 -14.46 5.03
CA PHE A 51 3.36 -14.53 3.87
C PHE A 51 4.15 -13.24 3.62
N GLY A 52 4.11 -12.24 4.51
CA GLY A 52 4.87 -11.02 4.31
C GLY A 52 4.55 -9.88 5.28
N PRO A 53 4.99 -8.66 4.94
CA PRO A 53 4.69 -7.47 5.74
C PRO A 53 3.22 -7.08 5.60
N PHE A 54 2.57 -6.79 6.73
CA PHE A 54 1.17 -6.40 6.77
C PHE A 54 1.00 -5.11 7.57
N SER A 55 0.17 -4.21 7.05
CA SER A 55 -0.21 -2.98 7.74
C SER A 55 -1.74 -2.83 7.77
N PHE A 56 -2.31 -2.79 8.97
CA PHE A 56 -3.76 -2.63 9.17
C PHE A 56 -4.29 -1.33 8.56
N ALA A 57 -3.51 -0.25 8.67
CA ALA A 57 -3.87 1.05 8.10
C ALA A 57 -3.86 1.02 6.58
N LEU A 58 -2.83 0.41 5.98
CA LEU A 58 -2.74 0.25 4.53
C LEU A 58 -3.85 -0.65 4.00
N TYR A 59 -4.14 -1.77 4.68
CA TYR A 59 -5.20 -2.70 4.28
C TYR A 59 -6.57 -2.01 4.18
N ARG A 60 -6.93 -1.16 5.16
CA ARG A 60 -8.16 -0.37 5.12
C ARG A 60 -8.22 0.61 3.95
N GLU A 61 -7.08 1.23 3.61
CA GLU A 61 -7.00 2.14 2.47
C GLU A 61 -7.05 1.39 1.14
N LEU A 62 -6.43 0.21 1.05
CA LEU A 62 -6.45 -0.67 -0.11
C LEU A 62 -7.85 -1.16 -0.44
N SER A 63 -8.64 -1.59 0.56
CA SER A 63 -10.04 -1.98 0.33
C SER A 63 -10.85 -0.84 -0.30
N ALA A 64 -10.56 0.41 0.06
CA ALA A 64 -11.19 1.57 -0.57
C ALA A 64 -10.70 1.78 -2.01
N LEU A 65 -9.39 1.65 -2.27
CA LEU A 65 -8.83 1.79 -3.62
C LEU A 65 -9.31 0.70 -4.58
N VAL A 66 -9.45 -0.54 -4.11
CA VAL A 66 -10.02 -1.65 -4.89
C VAL A 66 -11.48 -1.37 -5.23
N ARG A 67 -12.31 -1.03 -4.23
CA ARG A 67 -13.72 -0.67 -4.45
C ARG A 67 -13.86 0.49 -5.44
N ASP A 68 -12.98 1.47 -5.36
CA ASP A 68 -13.01 2.66 -6.22
C ASP A 68 -12.35 2.40 -7.61
N GLY A 69 -11.85 1.18 -7.87
CA GLY A 69 -11.30 0.76 -9.17
C GLY A 69 -9.86 1.20 -9.46
N TYR A 70 -9.13 1.72 -8.47
CA TYR A 70 -7.75 2.16 -8.61
C TYR A 70 -6.71 1.03 -8.52
N VAL A 71 -7.08 -0.09 -7.89
CA VAL A 71 -6.21 -1.25 -7.64
C VAL A 71 -6.94 -2.50 -8.10
N VAL A 72 -6.22 -3.42 -8.73
CA VAL A 72 -6.78 -4.71 -9.14
C VAL A 72 -6.79 -5.65 -7.94
N ASP A 73 -7.96 -6.23 -7.71
CA ASP A 73 -8.11 -7.30 -6.74
C ASP A 73 -7.59 -8.61 -7.33
N ASP A 74 -6.37 -8.97 -6.94
CA ASP A 74 -5.78 -10.29 -7.22
C ASP A 74 -5.79 -11.18 -5.97
N ASP A 75 -6.38 -10.69 -4.87
CA ASP A 75 -6.48 -11.41 -3.61
C ASP A 75 -7.69 -12.37 -3.66
N ARG A 76 -7.61 -13.34 -4.59
CA ARG A 76 -8.41 -14.56 -4.49
C ARG A 76 -7.92 -15.31 -3.27
N SER A 77 -8.48 -14.94 -2.13
CA SER A 77 -8.23 -15.58 -0.84
C SER A 77 -8.56 -17.06 -1.00
N ILE A 78 -7.51 -17.89 -0.87
CA ILE A 78 -7.61 -19.33 -0.56
C ILE A 78 -8.18 -19.46 0.86
#